data_AF-A0A4P6K0H0-F1
#
_entry.id   AF-A0A4P6K0H0-F1
#
_cell.length_a   1.000
_cell.length_b   1.000
_cell.length_c   1.000
_cell.angle_alpha   90.00
_cell.angle_beta   90.00
_cell.angle_gamma   90.00
#
_symmetry.space_group_name_H-M   'P 1'
#
loop_
_entity.id
_entity.type
_entity.pdbx_description
1 polymer ?
#
loop_
_entity_poly.entity_id
_entity_poly.type
_entity_poly.pdbx_seq_one_letter_code
_entity_poly.pdbx_strand_id
1 'polypeptide(L)'
;MQQRPPRARQGQQVHLGLVKVNKNRIEALSDGVFAIAMTLLVLNIQPPDGDGWVTKLLGLWPGLLTYVLSFALAGVYWVSQHFQFQYIKQVNRPLLWINLLYLLLIGFIPFSTALLSRHWQDKLAIIIYGCHLIAIGIVVYGHWWYVTSSKLLASEQVTPHLVRSAKVRIIISPLICLVAIAISFFNPLISLLCYAVIPIVYIIPSQVDWHWTGRQQPPTSTKSSQAEEESASLIEE
;
A
#
# COMPACT_ATOMS: atom_id res chain seq x y z
N MET A 1 51.16 -29.56 -38.87
CA MET A 1 49.88 -29.96 -38.25
C MET A 1 49.59 -29.00 -37.10
N GLN A 2 48.74 -27.99 -37.32
CA GLN A 2 48.34 -27.01 -36.30
C GLN A 2 47.19 -27.57 -35.46
N GLN A 3 47.44 -27.84 -34.18
CA GLN A 3 46.39 -28.21 -33.23
C GLN A 3 45.59 -26.96 -32.84
N ARG A 4 44.29 -26.96 -33.15
CA ARG A 4 43.36 -25.93 -32.68
C ARG A 4 43.09 -26.14 -31.19
N PRO A 5 43.09 -25.08 -30.35
CA PRO A 5 42.72 -25.22 -28.95
C PRO A 5 41.23 -25.56 -28.80
N PRO A 6 40.84 -26.25 -27.70
CA PRO A 6 39.46 -26.63 -27.46
C PRO A 6 38.60 -25.38 -27.23
N ARG A 7 37.48 -25.28 -27.97
CA ARG A 7 36.45 -24.27 -27.74
C ARG A 7 35.96 -24.39 -26.30
N ALA A 8 36.31 -23.42 -25.46
CA ALA A 8 35.66 -23.23 -24.17
C ALA A 8 34.15 -23.10 -24.43
N ARG A 9 33.37 -24.06 -23.89
CA ARG A 9 31.92 -23.92 -23.79
C ARG A 9 31.69 -22.68 -22.94
N GLN A 10 31.39 -21.55 -23.59
CA GLN A 10 30.76 -20.42 -22.93
C GLN A 10 29.54 -20.98 -22.20
N GLY A 11 29.65 -21.00 -20.87
CA GLY A 11 28.53 -21.30 -20.01
C GLY A 11 27.40 -20.38 -20.42
N GLN A 12 26.39 -20.97 -21.03
CA GLN A 12 25.13 -20.33 -21.34
C GLN A 12 24.53 -19.97 -19.98
N GLN A 13 24.92 -18.81 -19.45
CA GLN A 13 24.26 -18.19 -18.33
C GLN A 13 22.83 -17.97 -18.81
N VAL A 14 21.94 -18.84 -18.33
CA VAL A 14 20.51 -18.70 -18.48
C VAL A 14 20.18 -17.38 -17.79
N HIS A 15 20.17 -16.28 -18.55
CA HIS A 15 19.67 -14.98 -18.13
C HIS A 15 18.18 -15.17 -17.84
N LEU A 16 17.86 -15.66 -16.64
CA LEU A 16 16.52 -15.83 -16.12
C LEU A 16 15.87 -14.45 -16.01
N GLY A 17 15.24 -14.02 -17.10
CA GLY A 17 14.08 -13.13 -17.11
C GLY A 17 14.25 -11.72 -16.52
N LEU A 18 15.46 -11.14 -16.51
CA LEU A 18 15.63 -9.70 -16.28
C LEU A 18 15.15 -8.95 -17.53
N VAL A 19 13.86 -8.64 -17.58
CA VAL A 19 13.35 -7.68 -18.57
C VAL A 19 13.79 -6.31 -18.12
N LYS A 20 14.53 -5.62 -18.98
CA LYS A 20 14.99 -4.25 -18.75
C LYS A 20 13.84 -3.24 -18.95
N VAL A 21 12.77 -3.38 -18.16
CA VAL A 21 11.74 -2.34 -18.05
C VAL A 21 12.25 -1.28 -17.09
N ASN A 22 12.23 -0.01 -17.52
CA ASN A 22 12.58 1.10 -16.64
C ASN A 22 11.52 1.21 -15.53
N LYS A 23 11.98 1.13 -14.27
CA LYS A 23 11.17 1.32 -13.05
C LYS A 23 10.25 2.53 -13.15
N ASN A 24 10.77 3.66 -13.65
CA ASN A 24 10.01 4.91 -13.76
C ASN A 24 8.78 4.79 -14.67
N ARG A 25 8.80 3.89 -15.67
CA ARG A 25 7.63 3.67 -16.54
C ARG A 25 6.51 2.93 -15.82
N ILE A 26 6.84 2.07 -14.86
CA ILE A 26 5.87 1.31 -14.07
C ILE A 26 5.25 2.22 -13.01
N GLU A 27 6.05 3.07 -12.39
CA GLU A 27 5.59 4.13 -11.50
C GLU A 27 4.64 5.08 -12.24
N ALA A 28 5.04 5.59 -13.41
CA ALA A 28 4.19 6.47 -14.21
C ALA A 28 2.86 5.82 -14.64
N LEU A 29 2.88 4.54 -15.01
CA LEU A 29 1.65 3.79 -15.31
C LEU A 29 0.76 3.68 -14.07
N SER A 30 1.37 3.40 -12.92
CA SER A 30 0.65 3.29 -11.65
C SER A 30 0.01 4.61 -11.25
N ASP A 31 0.77 5.71 -11.30
CA ASP A 31 0.29 7.07 -11.03
C ASP A 31 -0.89 7.43 -11.94
N GLY A 32 -0.82 7.09 -13.22
CA GLY A 32 -1.92 7.28 -14.18
C GLY A 32 -3.19 6.51 -13.78
N VAL A 33 -3.07 5.24 -13.42
CA VAL A 33 -4.20 4.41 -12.99
C VAL A 33 -4.80 4.93 -11.67
N PHE A 34 -3.97 5.30 -10.71
CA PHE A 34 -4.41 5.89 -9.44
C PHE A 34 -5.14 7.21 -9.65
N ALA A 35 -4.61 8.11 -10.48
CA ALA A 35 -5.27 9.37 -10.80
C ALA A 35 -6.65 9.15 -11.44
N ILE A 36 -6.76 8.25 -12.42
CA ILE A 36 -8.04 7.90 -13.05
C ILE A 36 -8.99 7.30 -12.02
N ALA A 37 -8.57 6.31 -11.24
CA ALA A 37 -9.42 5.68 -10.23
C ALA A 37 -9.95 6.70 -9.21
N MET A 38 -9.07 7.55 -8.67
CA MET A 38 -9.44 8.58 -7.69
C MET A 38 -10.42 9.62 -8.25
N THR A 39 -10.23 10.03 -9.51
CA THR A 39 -11.14 10.99 -10.16
C THR A 39 -12.48 10.37 -10.56
N LEU A 40 -12.51 9.11 -10.97
CA LEU A 40 -13.77 8.40 -11.28
C LEU A 40 -14.66 8.22 -10.04
N LEU A 41 -14.10 8.22 -8.83
CA LEU A 41 -14.89 8.07 -7.60
C LEU A 41 -15.97 9.14 -7.46
N VAL A 42 -15.72 10.37 -7.92
CA VAL A 42 -16.69 11.47 -7.78
C VAL A 42 -17.95 11.22 -8.60
N LEU A 43 -17.82 10.49 -9.72
CA LEU A 43 -18.95 10.17 -10.61
C LEU A 43 -19.97 9.23 -9.96
N ASN A 44 -19.61 8.60 -8.83
CA ASN A 44 -20.53 7.77 -8.06
C ASN A 44 -21.51 8.60 -7.21
N ILE A 45 -21.23 9.89 -6.99
CA ILE A 45 -22.15 10.81 -6.31
C ILE A 45 -23.05 11.43 -7.38
N GLN A 46 -24.31 11.03 -7.39
CA GLN A 46 -25.30 11.57 -8.32
C GLN A 46 -25.96 12.80 -7.72
N PRO A 47 -25.98 13.96 -8.42
CA PRO A 47 -26.74 15.10 -7.97
C PRO A 47 -28.23 14.74 -7.91
N PRO A 48 -28.97 15.24 -6.91
CA PRO A 48 -30.39 14.92 -6.77
C PRO A 48 -31.21 15.68 -7.84
N ASP A 49 -32.04 14.94 -8.58
CA ASP A 49 -32.91 15.51 -9.62
C ASP A 49 -34.30 15.92 -9.08
N GLY A 50 -34.92 16.89 -9.75
CA GLY A 50 -36.31 17.32 -9.56
C GLY A 50 -36.56 18.27 -8.39
N ASP A 51 -37.84 18.56 -8.13
CA ASP A 51 -38.27 19.43 -7.03
C ASP A 51 -37.88 18.86 -5.66
N GLY A 52 -37.53 19.74 -4.73
CA GLY A 52 -37.04 19.34 -3.39
C GLY A 52 -35.58 18.85 -3.37
N TRP A 53 -34.75 19.24 -4.34
CA TRP A 53 -33.34 18.84 -4.41
C TRP A 53 -32.55 19.13 -3.11
N VAL A 54 -32.89 20.20 -2.38
CA VAL A 54 -32.23 20.57 -1.11
C VAL A 54 -32.40 19.50 -0.03
N THR A 55 -33.59 18.94 0.13
CA THR A 55 -33.83 17.88 1.14
C THR A 55 -33.20 16.57 0.71
N LYS A 56 -33.22 16.26 -0.60
CA LYS A 56 -32.53 15.10 -1.17
C LYS A 56 -31.01 15.20 -1.04
N LEU A 57 -30.44 16.40 -1.11
CA LEU A 57 -29.01 16.65 -0.94
C LEU A 57 -28.52 16.22 0.44
N LEU A 58 -29.29 16.48 1.50
CA LEU A 58 -28.97 16.02 2.86
C LEU A 58 -28.98 14.48 2.96
N GLY A 59 -29.76 13.81 2.12
CA GLY A 59 -29.80 12.35 2.01
C GLY A 59 -28.57 11.72 1.35
N LEU A 60 -27.70 12.50 0.69
CA LEU A 60 -26.51 12.00 0.00
C LEU A 60 -25.30 11.75 0.91
N TRP A 61 -25.44 12.00 2.22
CA TRP A 61 -24.34 11.81 3.17
C TRP A 61 -23.66 10.43 3.10
N PRO A 62 -24.33 9.28 2.86
CA PRO A 62 -23.64 7.98 2.76
C PRO A 62 -22.78 7.90 1.50
N GLY A 63 -23.26 8.49 0.39
CA GLY A 63 -22.52 8.56 -0.86
C GLY A 63 -21.29 9.46 -0.75
N LEU A 64 -21.43 10.61 -0.08
CA LEU A 64 -20.30 11.49 0.20
C LEU A 64 -19.27 10.82 1.14
N LEU A 65 -19.75 10.15 2.19
CA LEU A 65 -18.88 9.43 3.14
C LEU A 65 -18.08 8.32 2.44
N THR A 66 -18.74 7.46 1.67
CA THR A 66 -18.09 6.37 0.94
C THR A 66 -17.14 6.89 -0.14
N TYR A 67 -17.46 8.00 -0.80
CA TYR A 67 -16.55 8.68 -1.72
C TYR A 67 -15.27 9.16 -1.02
N VAL A 68 -15.39 9.95 0.05
CA VAL A 68 -14.23 10.50 0.78
C VAL A 68 -13.39 9.36 1.35
N LEU A 69 -14.04 8.35 1.93
CA LEU A 69 -13.41 7.14 2.46
C LEU A 69 -12.58 6.43 1.39
N SER A 70 -13.18 6.11 0.24
CA SER A 70 -12.49 5.40 -0.83
C SER A 70 -11.39 6.23 -1.48
N PHE A 71 -11.57 7.54 -1.58
CA PHE A 71 -10.53 8.45 -2.06
C PHE A 71 -9.32 8.43 -1.12
N ALA A 72 -9.55 8.56 0.19
CA ALA A 72 -8.50 8.51 1.20
C ALA A 72 -7.79 7.15 1.21
N LEU A 73 -8.53 6.04 1.10
CA LEU A 73 -7.97 4.69 0.99
C LEU A 73 -7.13 4.51 -0.27
N ALA A 74 -7.60 4.96 -1.43
CA ALA A 74 -6.83 4.95 -2.66
C ALA A 74 -5.53 5.77 -2.50
N GLY A 75 -5.59 6.93 -1.84
CA GLY A 75 -4.41 7.73 -1.51
C GLY A 75 -3.43 6.99 -0.59
N VAL A 76 -3.90 6.31 0.46
CA VAL A 76 -3.07 5.49 1.35
C VAL A 76 -2.36 4.37 0.56
N TYR A 77 -3.08 3.72 -0.35
CA TYR A 77 -2.50 2.69 -1.21
C TYR A 77 -1.47 3.26 -2.19
N TRP A 78 -1.74 4.43 -2.77
CA TRP A 78 -0.80 5.14 -3.62
C TRP A 78 0.50 5.50 -2.88
N VAL A 79 0.40 6.10 -1.69
CA VAL A 79 1.56 6.39 -0.83
C VAL A 79 2.32 5.12 -0.48
N SER A 80 1.60 4.05 -0.13
CA SER A 80 2.21 2.75 0.21
C SER A 80 2.95 2.14 -0.98
N GLN A 81 2.40 2.25 -2.19
CA GLN A 81 3.07 1.79 -3.40
C GLN A 81 4.34 2.62 -3.66
N HIS A 82 4.22 3.96 -3.62
CA HIS A 82 5.36 4.84 -3.82
C HIS A 82 6.51 4.52 -2.83
N PHE A 83 6.16 4.30 -1.55
CA PHE A 83 7.11 3.82 -0.54
C PHE A 83 7.81 2.52 -0.94
N GLN A 84 7.06 1.48 -1.31
CA GLN A 84 7.65 0.19 -1.67
C GLN A 84 8.58 0.30 -2.88
N PHE A 85 8.18 1.11 -3.88
CA PHE A 85 8.96 1.32 -5.08
C PHE A 85 10.31 2.00 -4.80
N GLN A 86 10.43 2.89 -3.81
CA GLN A 86 11.71 3.50 -3.43
C GLN A 86 12.79 2.45 -3.10
N TYR A 87 12.41 1.30 -2.54
CA TYR A 87 13.33 0.22 -2.17
C TYR A 87 13.60 -0.80 -3.28
N ILE A 88 13.06 -0.61 -4.49
CA ILE A 88 13.27 -1.51 -5.63
C ILE A 88 14.44 -0.98 -6.48
N LYS A 89 15.50 -1.79 -6.60
CA LYS A 89 16.70 -1.52 -7.42
C LYS A 89 16.53 -2.00 -8.85
N GLN A 90 15.90 -3.17 -9.04
CA GLN A 90 15.70 -3.79 -10.35
C GLN A 90 14.30 -4.36 -10.47
N VAL A 91 13.78 -4.41 -11.70
CA VAL A 91 12.48 -4.99 -12.02
C VAL A 91 12.67 -6.27 -12.82
N ASN A 92 11.86 -7.27 -12.54
CA ASN A 92 11.81 -8.52 -13.28
C ASN A 92 10.36 -8.86 -13.70
N ARG A 93 10.18 -9.92 -14.52
CA ARG A 93 8.86 -10.30 -15.03
C ARG A 93 7.80 -10.58 -13.96
N PRO A 94 8.07 -11.37 -12.90
CA PRO A 94 7.03 -11.65 -11.89
C PRO A 94 6.57 -10.40 -11.16
N LEU A 95 7.48 -9.47 -10.84
CA LEU A 95 7.14 -8.20 -10.21
C LEU A 95 6.20 -7.37 -11.09
N LEU A 96 6.38 -7.37 -12.41
CA LEU A 96 5.48 -6.70 -13.35
C LEU A 96 4.06 -7.27 -13.28
N TRP A 97 3.91 -8.59 -13.23
CA TRP A 97 2.59 -9.23 -13.14
C TRP A 97 1.90 -8.96 -11.80
N ILE A 98 2.65 -8.97 -10.70
CA ILE A 98 2.13 -8.58 -9.38
C ILE A 98 1.66 -7.12 -9.43
N ASN A 99 2.44 -6.22 -10.04
CA ASN A 99 2.04 -4.82 -10.22
C ASN A 99 0.79 -4.69 -11.10
N LEU A 100 0.68 -5.43 -12.20
CA LEU A 100 -0.52 -5.40 -13.05
C LEU A 100 -1.78 -5.87 -12.31
N LEU A 101 -1.66 -6.94 -11.50
CA LEU A 101 -2.75 -7.40 -10.64
C LEU A 101 -3.13 -6.33 -9.61
N TYR A 102 -2.13 -5.65 -9.03
CA TYR A 102 -2.37 -4.53 -8.13
C TYR A 102 -3.17 -3.42 -8.82
N LEU A 103 -2.73 -2.96 -9.99
CA LEU A 103 -3.40 -1.92 -10.76
C LEU A 103 -4.81 -2.31 -11.20
N LEU A 104 -5.06 -3.60 -11.49
CA LEU A 104 -6.40 -4.11 -11.77
C LEU A 104 -7.34 -3.89 -10.57
N LEU A 105 -6.89 -4.21 -9.36
CA LEU A 105 -7.68 -4.00 -8.14
C LEU A 105 -7.88 -2.51 -7.85
N ILE A 106 -6.85 -1.68 -8.02
CA ILE A 106 -6.97 -0.22 -7.88
C ILE A 106 -8.01 0.35 -8.86
N GLY A 107 -7.95 -0.06 -10.13
CA GLY A 107 -8.94 0.32 -11.14
C GLY A 107 -10.37 -0.15 -10.82
N PHE A 108 -10.53 -1.15 -9.96
CA PHE A 108 -11.82 -1.67 -9.52
C PHE A 108 -12.39 -0.96 -8.29
N ILE A 109 -11.61 -0.09 -7.62
CA ILE A 109 -12.06 0.68 -6.45
C ILE A 109 -13.34 1.50 -6.74
N PRO A 110 -13.45 2.24 -7.87
CA PRO A 110 -14.65 3.02 -8.17
C PRO A 110 -15.91 2.17 -8.22
N PHE A 111 -15.84 0.97 -8.81
CA PHE A 111 -16.97 0.05 -8.86
C PHE A 111 -17.40 -0.42 -7.47
N SER A 112 -16.45 -0.94 -6.67
CA SER A 112 -16.75 -1.43 -5.32
C SER A 112 -17.30 -0.33 -4.41
N THR A 113 -16.83 0.91 -4.59
CA THR A 113 -17.32 2.09 -3.87
C THR A 113 -18.73 2.46 -4.30
N ALA A 114 -19.03 2.42 -5.60
CA ALA A 114 -20.37 2.69 -6.10
C ALA A 114 -21.40 1.69 -5.53
N LEU A 115 -21.01 0.41 -5.48
CA LEU A 115 -21.83 -0.65 -4.91
C LEU A 115 -22.12 -0.39 -3.43
N LEU A 116 -21.09 -0.05 -2.65
CA LEU A 116 -21.22 0.28 -1.22
C LEU A 116 -22.05 1.55 -1.01
N SER A 117 -21.84 2.59 -1.80
CA SER A 117 -22.58 3.86 -1.72
C SER A 117 -24.09 3.65 -1.90
N ARG A 118 -24.50 2.88 -2.92
CA ARG A 118 -25.91 2.61 -3.23
C ARG A 118 -26.58 1.68 -2.24
N HIS A 119 -25.82 0.73 -1.68
CA HIS A 119 -26.34 -0.33 -0.83
C HIS A 119 -25.65 -0.35 0.54
N TRP A 120 -25.39 0.82 1.13
CA TRP A 120 -24.61 0.95 2.37
C TRP A 120 -25.26 0.24 3.58
N GLN A 121 -26.56 -0.04 3.52
CA GLN A 121 -27.29 -0.82 4.53
C GLN A 121 -27.29 -2.33 4.24
N ASP A 122 -26.91 -2.74 3.03
CA ASP A 122 -26.83 -4.14 2.63
C ASP A 122 -25.48 -4.74 3.06
N LYS A 123 -25.55 -5.85 3.80
CA LYS A 123 -24.39 -6.59 4.29
C LYS A 123 -23.54 -7.10 3.13
N LEU A 124 -24.16 -7.52 2.02
CA LEU A 124 -23.42 -8.03 0.87
C LEU A 124 -22.54 -6.96 0.24
N ALA A 125 -23.02 -5.72 0.12
CA ALA A 125 -22.23 -4.62 -0.43
C ALA A 125 -21.02 -4.30 0.45
N ILE A 126 -21.22 -4.29 1.78
CA ILE A 126 -20.16 -4.12 2.78
C ILE A 126 -19.11 -5.24 2.70
N ILE A 127 -19.55 -6.49 2.56
CA ILE A 127 -18.67 -7.66 2.45
C ILE A 127 -17.86 -7.60 1.16
N ILE A 128 -18.50 -7.31 0.02
CA ILE A 128 -17.82 -7.20 -1.28
C ILE A 128 -16.74 -6.11 -1.22
N TYR A 129 -17.06 -4.95 -0.64
CA TYR A 129 -16.10 -3.87 -0.46
C TYR A 129 -14.92 -4.29 0.44
N GLY A 130 -15.19 -4.90 1.59
CA GLY A 130 -14.15 -5.39 2.50
C GLY A 130 -13.26 -6.47 1.88
N CYS A 131 -13.85 -7.45 1.20
CA CYS A 131 -13.12 -8.48 0.47
C CYS A 131 -12.24 -7.87 -0.62
N HIS A 132 -12.72 -6.84 -1.31
CA HIS A 132 -11.93 -6.13 -2.30
C HIS A 132 -10.71 -5.43 -1.67
N LEU A 133 -10.90 -4.71 -0.55
CA LEU A 133 -9.78 -4.09 0.18
C LEU A 133 -8.79 -5.12 0.73
N ILE A 134 -9.27 -6.26 1.23
CA ILE A 134 -8.42 -7.37 1.68
C ILE A 134 -7.60 -7.92 0.51
N ALA A 135 -8.20 -8.10 -0.67
CA ALA A 135 -7.49 -8.54 -1.86
C ALA A 135 -6.35 -7.57 -2.23
N ILE A 136 -6.61 -6.25 -2.17
CA ILE A 136 -5.57 -5.23 -2.35
C ILE A 136 -4.45 -5.42 -1.32
N GLY A 137 -4.80 -5.56 -0.03
CA GLY A 137 -3.82 -5.76 1.03
C GLY A 137 -2.96 -7.02 0.88
N ILE A 138 -3.55 -8.13 0.40
CA ILE A 138 -2.83 -9.37 0.10
C ILE A 138 -1.82 -9.14 -1.03
N VAL A 139 -2.21 -8.43 -2.09
CA VAL A 139 -1.30 -8.12 -3.21
C VAL A 139 -0.18 -7.18 -2.77
N VAL A 140 -0.47 -6.17 -1.95
CA VAL A 140 0.54 -5.26 -1.37
C VAL A 140 1.53 -6.03 -0.48
N TYR A 141 1.03 -6.97 0.32
CA TYR A 141 1.87 -7.84 1.15
C TYR A 141 2.75 -8.75 0.29
N GLY A 142 2.16 -9.39 -0.73
CA GLY A 142 2.86 -10.26 -1.66
C GLY A 142 3.94 -9.52 -2.44
N HIS A 143 3.66 -8.30 -2.90
CA HIS A 143 4.62 -7.42 -3.56
C HIS A 143 5.81 -7.13 -2.65
N TRP A 144 5.57 -6.68 -1.41
CA TRP A 144 6.64 -6.41 -0.44
C TRP A 144 7.45 -7.65 -0.08
N TRP A 145 6.78 -8.78 0.15
CA TRP A 145 7.44 -10.05 0.43
C TRP A 145 8.33 -10.50 -0.74
N TYR A 146 7.85 -10.38 -1.97
CA TYR A 146 8.59 -10.77 -3.17
C TYR A 146 9.85 -9.90 -3.36
N VAL A 147 9.73 -8.58 -3.22
CA VAL A 147 10.86 -7.65 -3.31
C VAL A 147 11.89 -7.93 -2.22
N THR A 148 11.46 -8.08 -0.97
CA THR A 148 12.36 -8.24 0.19
C THR A 148 12.99 -9.63 0.30
N SER A 149 12.40 -10.65 -0.33
CA SER A 149 12.98 -11.99 -0.38
C SER A 149 14.11 -12.13 -1.40
N SER A 150 14.24 -11.18 -2.34
CA SER A 150 15.26 -11.20 -3.38
C SER A 150 16.33 -10.13 -3.16
N LYS A 151 17.56 -10.55 -2.85
CA LYS A 151 18.73 -9.66 -2.72
C LYS A 151 19.05 -8.89 -4.01
N LEU A 152 18.55 -9.35 -5.16
CA LEU A 152 18.77 -8.72 -6.46
C LEU A 152 17.79 -7.56 -6.73
N LEU A 153 16.61 -7.59 -6.11
CA LEU A 153 15.53 -6.63 -6.32
C LEU A 153 15.52 -5.54 -5.25
N ALA A 154 15.81 -5.89 -3.99
CA ALA A 154 15.84 -4.96 -2.88
C ALA A 154 17.09 -4.05 -2.92
N SER A 155 16.91 -2.79 -2.54
CA SER A 155 18.02 -1.86 -2.30
C SER A 155 18.83 -2.28 -1.05
N GLU A 156 20.09 -1.87 -1.00
CA GLU A 156 20.98 -2.13 0.14
C GLU A 156 20.52 -1.41 1.44
N GLN A 157 19.58 -0.46 1.31
CA GLN A 157 19.00 0.28 2.42
C GLN A 157 17.89 -0.50 3.16
N VAL A 158 17.49 -1.67 2.65
CA VAL A 158 16.44 -2.49 3.28
C VAL A 158 17.00 -3.21 4.51
N THR A 159 16.66 -2.70 5.70
CA THR A 159 16.99 -3.35 6.98
C THR A 159 15.92 -4.37 7.40
N PRO A 160 16.26 -5.42 8.16
CA PRO A 160 15.28 -6.39 8.67
C PRO A 160 14.18 -5.74 9.52
N HIS A 161 14.54 -4.69 10.29
CA HIS A 161 13.60 -3.90 11.07
C HIS A 161 12.56 -3.20 10.18
N LEU A 162 13.00 -2.60 9.06
CA LEU A 162 12.13 -1.96 8.09
C LEU A 162 11.16 -2.97 7.46
N VAL A 163 11.67 -4.16 7.07
CA VAL A 163 10.85 -5.22 6.49
C VAL A 163 9.73 -5.64 7.45
N ARG A 164 10.06 -5.87 8.73
CA ARG A 164 9.08 -6.26 9.75
C ARG A 164 8.07 -5.15 10.02
N SER A 165 8.52 -3.92 10.18
CA SER A 165 7.65 -2.76 10.45
C SER A 165 6.68 -2.51 9.30
N ALA A 166 7.15 -2.59 8.05
CA ALA A 166 6.30 -2.48 6.87
C ALA A 166 5.28 -3.63 6.79
N LYS A 167 5.68 -4.88 7.08
CA LYS A 167 4.74 -6.02 7.11
C LYS A 167 3.64 -5.83 8.14
N VAL A 168 3.99 -5.41 9.36
CA VAL A 168 3.00 -5.13 10.42
C VAL A 168 2.05 -4.04 9.95
N ARG A 169 2.56 -2.92 9.41
CA ARG A 169 1.70 -1.85 8.88
C ARG A 169 0.77 -2.35 7.78
N ILE A 170 1.27 -3.11 6.79
CA ILE A 170 0.47 -3.63 5.67
C ILE A 170 -0.69 -4.52 6.15
N ILE A 171 -0.49 -5.33 7.19
CA ILE A 171 -1.50 -6.28 7.67
C ILE A 171 -2.66 -5.61 8.42
N ILE A 172 -2.47 -4.39 8.93
CA ILE A 172 -3.48 -3.66 9.69
C ILE A 172 -4.75 -3.41 8.87
N SER A 173 -4.62 -2.97 7.61
CA SER A 173 -5.78 -2.70 6.75
C SER A 173 -6.67 -3.94 6.54
N PRO A 174 -6.15 -5.11 6.11
CA PRO A 174 -6.92 -6.34 6.02
C PRO A 174 -7.57 -6.78 7.35
N LEU A 175 -6.89 -6.63 8.48
CA LEU A 175 -7.45 -6.97 9.78
C LEU A 175 -8.63 -6.08 10.14
N ILE A 176 -8.52 -4.76 9.93
CA ILE A 176 -9.65 -3.83 10.12
C ILE A 176 -10.81 -4.20 9.19
N CYS A 177 -10.53 -4.56 7.94
CA CYS A 177 -11.56 -4.99 6.99
C CYS A 177 -12.27 -6.28 7.46
N LEU A 178 -11.54 -7.27 7.99
CA LEU A 178 -12.15 -8.49 8.55
C LEU A 178 -13.06 -8.17 9.74
N VAL A 179 -12.62 -7.27 10.63
CA VAL A 179 -13.43 -6.81 11.76
C VAL A 179 -14.67 -6.06 11.28
N ALA A 180 -14.54 -5.18 10.29
CA ALA A 180 -15.67 -4.47 9.68
C ALA A 180 -16.68 -5.47 9.09
N ILE A 181 -16.22 -6.45 8.31
CA ILE A 181 -17.05 -7.54 7.78
C ILE A 181 -17.80 -8.26 8.89
N ALA A 182 -17.14 -8.62 9.99
CA ALA A 182 -17.80 -9.28 11.12
C ALA A 182 -18.88 -8.38 11.77
N ILE A 183 -18.60 -7.08 11.93
CA ILE A 183 -19.54 -6.11 12.49
C ILE A 183 -20.76 -5.89 11.56
N SER A 184 -20.59 -6.03 10.25
CA SER A 184 -21.66 -5.85 9.25
C SER A 184 -22.88 -6.76 9.50
N PHE A 185 -22.68 -7.92 10.14
CA PHE A 185 -23.75 -8.84 10.49
C PHE A 185 -24.71 -8.27 11.53
N PHE A 186 -24.21 -7.36 12.39
CA PHE A 186 -24.94 -6.74 13.48
C PHE A 186 -25.41 -5.33 13.12
N ASN A 187 -24.51 -4.49 12.61
CA ASN A 187 -24.79 -3.08 12.31
C ASN A 187 -23.97 -2.58 11.10
N PRO A 188 -24.62 -2.40 9.92
CA PRO A 188 -23.99 -1.87 8.72
C PRO A 188 -23.31 -0.50 8.90
N LEU A 189 -23.91 0.38 9.70
CA LEU A 189 -23.36 1.73 9.93
C LEU A 189 -22.05 1.66 10.72
N ILE A 190 -22.01 0.87 11.79
CA ILE A 190 -20.77 0.69 12.58
C ILE A 190 -19.68 0.04 11.72
N SER A 191 -20.06 -0.93 10.87
CA SER A 191 -19.12 -1.53 9.91
C SER A 191 -18.56 -0.50 8.93
N LEU A 192 -19.38 0.40 8.40
CA LEU A 192 -18.93 1.47 7.51
C LEU A 192 -17.94 2.40 8.22
N LEU A 193 -18.22 2.78 9.46
CA LEU A 193 -17.33 3.60 10.28
C LEU A 193 -16.00 2.90 10.59
N CYS A 194 -15.99 1.56 10.70
CA CYS A 194 -14.75 0.81 10.88
C CYS A 194 -13.79 0.97 9.70
N TYR A 195 -14.30 1.02 8.46
CA TYR A 195 -13.42 1.27 7.31
C TYR A 195 -12.78 2.67 7.36
N ALA A 196 -13.47 3.66 7.92
CA ALA A 196 -12.93 5.02 8.09
C ALA A 196 -11.75 5.09 9.07
N VAL A 197 -11.56 4.07 9.91
CA VAL A 197 -10.38 3.96 10.79
C VAL A 197 -9.10 3.74 9.99
N ILE A 198 -9.17 3.04 8.85
CA ILE A 198 -7.99 2.69 8.04
C ILE A 198 -7.21 3.95 7.60
N PRO A 199 -7.80 4.92 6.86
CA PRO A 199 -7.04 6.09 6.45
C PRO A 199 -6.52 6.90 7.65
N ILE A 200 -7.25 6.97 8.76
CA ILE A 200 -6.82 7.67 9.97
C ILE A 200 -5.52 7.05 10.52
N VAL A 201 -5.49 5.73 10.65
CA VAL A 201 -4.30 5.00 11.14
C VAL A 201 -3.08 5.23 10.25
N TYR A 202 -3.27 5.37 8.93
CA TYR A 202 -2.16 5.53 7.99
C TYR A 202 -1.73 6.98 7.78
N ILE A 203 -2.61 7.96 7.98
CA ILE A 203 -2.28 9.40 7.94
C ILE A 203 -1.45 9.80 9.17
N ILE A 204 -1.68 9.17 10.32
CA ILE A 204 -0.88 9.42 11.52
C ILE A 204 0.56 8.92 11.28
N PRO A 205 1.59 9.78 11.42
CA PRO A 205 2.96 9.40 11.14
C PRO A 205 3.41 8.25 12.02
N SER A 206 3.85 7.18 11.37
CA SER A 206 4.37 5.97 12.00
C SER A 206 5.90 5.94 11.93
N GLN A 207 6.53 5.06 12.72
CA GLN A 207 8.00 4.91 12.74
C GLN A 207 8.63 4.58 11.37
N VAL A 208 7.85 4.04 10.43
CA VAL A 208 8.28 3.78 9.05
C VAL A 208 8.52 5.10 8.29
N ASP A 209 7.75 6.14 8.63
CA ASP A 209 7.80 7.46 7.97
C ASP A 209 9.06 8.26 8.37
N TRP A 210 9.75 7.86 9.45
CA TRP A 210 11.03 8.47 9.87
C TRP A 210 12.12 8.37 8.79
N HIS A 211 12.13 7.29 8.01
CA HIS A 211 13.09 7.07 6.91
C HIS A 211 12.91 8.05 5.75
N TRP A 212 11.73 8.70 5.63
CA TRP A 212 11.49 9.74 4.62
C TRP A 212 12.11 11.09 4.98
N THR A 213 12.25 11.36 6.28
CA THR A 213 12.70 12.67 6.77
C THR A 213 14.23 12.80 6.88
N GLY A 214 14.98 11.74 6.57
CA GLY A 214 16.44 11.73 6.71
C GLY A 214 16.94 11.90 8.15
N ARG A 215 16.04 11.91 9.15
CA ARG A 215 16.45 11.95 10.55
C ARG A 215 17.02 10.57 10.90
N GLN A 216 18.19 10.53 11.54
CA GLN A 216 18.69 9.30 12.17
C GLN A 216 17.79 8.98 13.37
N GLN A 217 17.55 7.70 13.70
CA GLN A 217 16.73 7.31 14.86
C GLN A 217 17.03 8.21 16.07
N PRO A 218 16.02 8.65 16.85
CA PRO A 218 16.31 9.28 18.13
C PRO A 218 17.19 8.29 18.92
N PRO A 219 18.33 8.74 19.47
CA PRO A 219 19.26 7.83 20.13
C PRO A 219 18.48 7.05 21.18
N THR A 220 18.51 5.73 21.07
CA THR A 220 18.04 4.86 22.14
C THR A 220 18.81 5.26 23.40
N SER A 221 18.08 5.51 24.49
CA SER A 221 18.59 6.01 25.78
C SER A 221 19.76 5.23 26.37
N THR A 222 20.08 4.06 25.79
CA THR A 222 21.27 3.26 26.11
C THR A 222 22.58 4.00 25.78
N LYS A 223 22.64 4.83 24.74
CA LYS A 223 23.89 5.53 24.37
C LYS A 223 24.16 6.81 25.17
N SER A 224 23.11 7.48 25.66
CA SER A 224 23.28 8.66 26.53
C SER A 224 23.81 8.27 27.91
N SER A 225 23.33 7.15 28.46
CA SER A 225 23.81 6.63 29.75
C SER A 225 25.28 6.22 29.71
N GLN A 226 25.75 5.61 28.60
CA GLN A 226 27.15 5.23 28.45
C GLN A 226 28.07 6.44 28.26
N ALA A 227 27.62 7.47 27.53
CA ALA A 227 28.39 8.70 27.36
C ALA A 227 28.47 9.53 28.66
N GLU A 228 27.42 9.52 29.49
CA GLU A 228 27.44 10.14 30.83
C GLU A 228 28.34 9.39 31.81
N GLU A 229 28.34 8.05 31.81
CA GLU A 229 29.26 7.24 32.63
C GLU A 229 30.72 7.43 32.22
N GLU A 230 31.01 7.46 30.91
CA GLU A 230 32.37 7.66 30.40
C GLU A 230 32.87 9.08 30.70
N SER A 231 31.99 10.09 30.58
CA SER A 231 32.32 11.48 30.96
C SER A 231 32.52 11.67 32.47
N ALA A 232 31.79 10.94 33.31
CA ALA A 232 31.95 10.97 34.76
C ALA A 232 33.27 10.30 35.20
N SER A 233 33.67 9.20 34.54
CA SER A 233 34.93 8.51 34.84
C SER A 233 36.19 9.32 34.51
N LEU A 234 36.12 10.23 33.52
CA LEU A 234 37.24 11.09 33.11
C LEU A 234 37.45 12.31 34.01
N ILE A 235 36.52 12.58 34.95
CA ILE A 235 36.62 13.69 35.90
C ILE A 235 37.17 13.21 37.26
N GLU A 236 37.20 11.88 37.49
CA GLU A 236 37.71 11.27 38.74
C GLU A 236 39.17 10.75 38.65
N GLU A 237 39.86 10.90 37.51
CA GLU A 237 41.33 10.74 37.38
C GLU A 237 42.07 12.09 37.39
#